data_AF-A0A965DE52-F1
#
_entry.id   AF-A0A965DE52-F1
#
_cell.length_a   1.000
_cell.length_b   1.000
_cell.length_c   1.000
_cell.angle_alpha   90.00
_cell.angle_beta   90.00
_cell.angle_gamma   90.00
#
_symmetry.space_group_name_H-M   'P 1'
#
loop_
_entity.id
_entity.type
_entity.pdbx_description
1 polymer ?
#
loop_
_entity_poly.entity_id
_entity_poly.type
_entity_poly.pdbx_seq_one_letter_code
_entity_poly.pdbx_strand_id
1 'polypeptide(L)' 'MAILINKSTRIITQGISGKSGLFHTEEGMKYGSKFVGGVTPFKGGTEILGLPVFDTVKEAK' A
#
# COMPACT_ATOMS: atom_id res chain seq x y z
N MET A 1 -22.71 -8.48 -1.09
CA MET A 1 -22.32 -8.25 -2.50
C MET A 1 -21.53 -6.95 -2.54
N ALA A 2 -20.36 -6.90 -3.18
CA ALA A 2 -19.60 -5.67 -3.37
C ALA A 2 -19.45 -5.39 -4.87
N ILE A 3 -19.42 -4.11 -5.25
CA ILE A 3 -19.43 -3.71 -6.68
C ILE A 3 -18.01 -3.58 -7.23
N LEU A 4 -17.12 -2.84 -6.53
CA LEU A 4 -15.78 -2.53 -7.03
C LEU A 4 -14.67 -3.29 -6.29
N ILE A 5 -14.72 -3.31 -4.96
CA ILE A 5 -13.67 -3.88 -4.11
C ILE A 5 -14.28 -4.83 -3.08
N ASN A 6 -13.53 -5.85 -2.69
CA ASN A 6 -13.92 -6.79 -1.65
C ASN A 6 -12.68 -7.25 -0.86
N LYS A 7 -12.86 -8.18 0.09
CA LYS A 7 -11.78 -8.68 0.96
C LYS A 7 -10.56 -9.29 0.24
N SER A 8 -10.70 -9.71 -1.02
CA SER A 8 -9.59 -10.26 -1.81
C SER A 8 -8.87 -9.21 -2.66
N THR A 9 -9.40 -7.98 -2.76
CA THR A 9 -8.79 -6.87 -3.50
C THR A 9 -7.41 -6.56 -2.91
N ARG A 10 -6.37 -6.63 -3.75
CA ARG A 10 -5.00 -6.27 -3.37
C ARG A 10 -4.78 -4.77 -3.62
N ILE A 11 -4.28 -4.07 -2.61
CA ILE A 11 -4.15 -2.61 -2.61
C ILE A 11 -2.68 -2.22 -2.52
N ILE A 12 -2.26 -1.23 -3.30
CA ILE A 12 -0.97 -0.54 -3.13
C ILE A 12 -1.21 0.93 -2.81
N THR A 13 -0.37 1.50 -1.94
CA THR A 13 -0.42 2.94 -1.61
C THR A 13 0.69 3.69 -2.34
N GLN A 14 0.33 4.56 -3.28
CA GLN A 14 1.27 5.53 -3.86
C GLN A 14 1.47 6.68 -2.88
N GLY A 15 2.72 6.99 -2.54
CA GLY A 15 3.05 7.95 -1.48
C GLY A 15 2.96 7.37 -0.07
N ILE A 16 3.15 6.06 0.11
CA ILE A 16 3.06 5.37 1.41
C ILE A 16 3.98 5.97 2.48
N SER A 17 5.13 6.52 2.09
CA SER A 17 6.08 7.13 3.03
C SER A 17 5.71 8.55 3.47
N GLY A 18 4.64 9.13 2.93
CA GLY A 18 4.10 10.41 3.40
C GLY A 18 3.20 10.24 4.62
N LYS A 19 3.01 11.31 5.41
CA LYS A 19 2.22 11.30 6.66
C LYS A 19 0.82 10.69 6.49
N SER A 20 0.07 11.16 5.49
CA SER A 20 -1.29 10.66 5.24
C SER A 20 -1.32 9.26 4.64
N GLY A 21 -0.37 8.95 3.75
CA GLY A 21 -0.24 7.63 3.14
C GLY A 21 0.04 6.56 4.18
N LEU A 22 0.96 6.84 5.11
CA LEU A 22 1.28 5.97 6.23
C LEU A 22 0.06 5.76 7.14
N PHE A 23 -0.56 6.85 7.60
CA PHE A 23 -1.69 6.81 8.53
C PHE A 23 -2.89 6.02 7.96
N HIS A 24 -3.33 6.31 6.73
CA HIS A 24 -4.48 5.62 6.15
C HIS A 24 -4.18 4.18 5.74
N THR A 25 -2.93 3.87 5.37
CA THR A 25 -2.53 2.48 5.11
C THR A 25 -2.58 1.66 6.40
N GLU A 26 -2.05 2.20 7.49
CA GLU A 26 -2.08 1.54 8.80
C GLU A 26 -3.52 1.28 9.29
N GLU A 27 -4.37 2.31 9.28
CA GLU A 27 -5.78 2.18 9.68
C GLU A 27 -6.56 1.24 8.74
N GLY A 28 -6.28 1.29 7.45
CA GLY A 28 -6.89 0.37 6.47
C GLY A 28 -6.47 -1.09 6.68
N MET A 29 -5.21 -1.34 7.05
CA MET A 29 -4.72 -2.67 7.43
C MET A 29 -5.41 -3.16 8.71
N LYS A 30 -5.54 -2.31 9.75
CA LYS A 30 -6.27 -2.62 10.99
C LYS A 30 -7.74 -2.96 10.72
N TYR A 31 -8.35 -2.28 9.75
CA TYR A 31 -9.71 -2.56 9.30
C TYR A 31 -9.85 -3.89 8.54
N GLY A 32 -8.74 -4.48 8.08
CA GLY A 32 -8.72 -5.75 7.34
C GLY A 32 -8.61 -5.62 5.82
N SER A 33 -8.26 -4.43 5.32
CA SER A 33 -7.95 -4.24 3.89
C SER A 33 -6.61 -4.87 3.54
N LYS A 34 -6.55 -5.53 2.38
CA LYS A 34 -5.35 -6.28 1.96
C LYS A 34 -4.37 -5.39 1.19
N PHE A 35 -3.57 -4.62 1.93
CA PHE A 35 -2.41 -3.92 1.37
C PHE A 35 -1.29 -4.91 1.08
N VAL A 36 -0.64 -4.75 -0.08
CA VAL A 36 0.42 -5.67 -0.55
C VAL A 36 1.75 -4.96 -0.85
N GLY A 37 1.78 -3.64 -0.74
CA GLY A 37 2.97 -2.85 -1.04
C GLY A 37 2.67 -1.36 -1.06
N GLY A 38 3.71 -0.56 -1.29
CA GLY A 38 3.58 0.86 -1.55
C GLY A 38 4.60 1.37 -2.54
N VAL A 39 4.41 2.59 -3.00
CA VAL A 39 5.31 3.23 -3.97
C VAL A 39 5.77 4.56 -3.41
N THR A 40 7.07 4.81 -3.41
CA THR A 40 7.63 6.15 -3.20
C THR A 40 8.93 6.23 -4.01
N PRO A 41 9.03 7.10 -5.03
CA PRO A 41 10.26 7.29 -5.78
C PRO A 41 11.45 7.59 -4.86
N PHE A 42 12.60 7.00 -5.19
CA PHE A 42 13.86 7.06 -4.44
C PHE A 42 13.85 6.32 -3.10
N LYS A 43 12.82 5.53 -2.81
CA LYS A 43 12.71 4.69 -1.61
C LYS A 43 12.37 3.23 -1.94
N GLY A 44 12.52 2.81 -3.20
CA GLY A 44 12.41 1.41 -3.59
C GLY A 44 13.38 0.52 -2.82
N GLY A 45 12.95 -0.70 -2.51
CA GLY A 45 13.71 -1.69 -1.73
C GLY A 45 13.64 -1.52 -0.21
N THR A 46 12.90 -0.52 0.27
CA THR A 46 12.63 -0.34 1.70
C THR A 46 11.33 -1.02 2.12
N GLU A 47 11.07 -1.07 3.43
CA GLU A 47 9.86 -1.64 4.00
C GLU A 47 9.16 -0.62 4.90
N ILE A 48 7.85 -0.49 4.76
CA ILE A 48 7.01 0.40 5.57
C ILE A 48 5.77 -0.39 6.01
N LEU A 49 5.48 -0.42 7.32
CA LEU A 49 4.35 -1.17 7.90
C LEU A 49 4.36 -2.68 7.56
N GLY A 50 5.52 -3.30 7.35
CA GLY A 50 5.59 -4.69 6.92
C GLY A 50 5.42 -4.90 5.40
N LEU A 51 5.29 -3.82 4.63
CA LEU A 51 4.99 -3.85 3.19
C LEU A 51 6.21 -3.41 2.37
N PRO A 52 6.51 -4.10 1.26
CA PRO A 52 7.59 -3.70 0.37
C PRO A 52 7.27 -2.38 -0.33
N VAL A 53 8.27 -1.50 -0.43
CA VAL A 53 8.18 -0.22 -1.13
C VAL A 53 8.97 -0.30 -2.43
N PHE A 54 8.37 0.21 -3.50
CA PHE A 54 8.95 0.24 -4.85
C PHE A 54 9.15 1.69 -5.33
N ASP A 55 10.04 1.88 -6.29
CA ASP A 55 10.24 3.20 -6.91
C ASP A 55 9.12 3.49 -7.92
N THR A 56 8.61 2.46 -8.60
CA THR A 56 7.56 2.60 -9.60
C THR A 56 6.38 1.65 -9.37
N VAL A 57 5.18 2.05 -9.83
CA VAL A 57 4.00 1.17 -9.85
C VAL A 57 4.23 -0.08 -10.70
N LYS A 58 5.09 0.01 -11.72
CA LYS A 58 5.42 -1.11 -12.60
C LYS A 58 6.15 -2.22 -11.87
N GLU A 59 7.03 -1.87 -10.93
CA GLU A 59 7.73 -2.82 -10.06
C GLU A 59 6.82 -3.42 -8.99
N ALA A 60 5.79 -2.67 -8.56
CA ALA A 60 4.83 -3.10 -7.55
C ALA A 60 3.71 -4.03 -8.06
N LYS A 61 3.75 -4.44 -9.34
CA LYS A 61 2.70 -5.21 -10.02
C LYS A 61 2.72 -6.71 -9.69
#